data_AF-A0A937TUV5-F1
#
_entry.id   AF-A0A937TUV5-F1
#
_cell.length_a   1.000
_cell.length_b   1.000
_cell.length_c   1.000
_cell.angle_alpha   90.00
_cell.angle_beta   90.00
_cell.angle_gamma   90.00
#
_symmetry.space_group_name_H-M   'P 1'
#
loop_
_entity.id
_entity.type
_entity.pdbx_description
1 polymer ?
#
loop_
_entity_poly.entity_id
_entity_poly.type
_entity_poly.pdbx_seq_one_letter_code
_entity_poly.pdbx_strand_id
1 'polypeptide(L)'
;MQQDNRKSLHLCLALFFICSIVCRTATLAQQHSTGLIAEGTIWQTRYYVTESNEPGPVVMIVGGIHGNEPAGSRAAEQIRHWKITKGKLIVLPAVNGPALKKESRLTPDVSKGLGNLNRNFPEAVADAPKCALSKGIWSVVCAERPDWLLDLHEGYDFTQINSKSVGSSVIAGKSLVVTEQARRMLDVLNETIEDPNKKFVLKSPPVKGSLARAADEVFGIKSMILETTFKRQPISLRTRQHKIMAHRFLTDLSMVSGRPDVLVSRTKPSGAICAALYDAGGAGSKGPGALEKDLGQMDNVVVRRIGVPEITAGALDQFDVIIMPGGSASKQAKALGTDGCRAIVNFVKDGGGYAGFCAGAYLASNNYDWSLKIIDARVIDRK
;
A
#
# COMPACT_ATOMS: atom_id res chain seq x y z
N MET A 1 -12.00 -46.57 -84.01
CA MET A 1 -12.91 -47.69 -83.70
C MET A 1 -12.85 -47.92 -82.20
N GLN A 2 -13.99 -47.71 -81.52
CA GLN A 2 -14.41 -48.18 -80.18
C GLN A 2 -13.58 -47.90 -78.91
N GLN A 3 -14.26 -47.22 -77.96
CA GLN A 3 -14.49 -47.51 -76.52
C GLN A 3 -13.69 -48.71 -75.92
N ASP A 4 -13.27 -48.75 -74.65
CA ASP A 4 -14.00 -48.34 -73.44
C ASP A 4 -13.09 -48.36 -72.18
N ASN A 5 -13.42 -47.46 -71.25
CA ASN A 5 -13.40 -47.52 -69.79
C ASN A 5 -12.51 -48.47 -68.93
N ARG A 6 -11.86 -47.81 -67.94
CA ARG A 6 -11.95 -47.97 -66.46
C ARG A 6 -10.79 -48.60 -65.67
N LYS A 7 -10.23 -47.72 -64.80
CA LYS A 7 -9.92 -47.88 -63.35
C LYS A 7 -8.73 -48.81 -63.03
N SER A 8 -7.74 -48.46 -62.21
CA SER A 8 -7.85 -47.81 -60.89
C SER A 8 -6.45 -47.45 -60.32
N LEU A 9 -6.46 -46.60 -59.29
CA LEU A 9 -5.45 -46.41 -58.22
C LEU A 9 -4.25 -45.49 -58.49
N HIS A 10 -4.49 -44.19 -58.40
CA HIS A 10 -3.45 -43.22 -58.02
C HIS A 10 -3.45 -43.04 -56.50
N LEU A 11 -2.28 -43.29 -55.92
CA LEU A 11 -1.93 -43.09 -54.52
C LEU A 11 -1.76 -41.57 -54.28
N CYS A 12 -2.78 -40.93 -53.70
CA CYS A 12 -2.67 -39.54 -53.25
C CYS A 12 -1.88 -39.48 -51.92
N LEU A 13 -0.68 -38.94 -51.99
CA LEU A 13 0.17 -38.60 -50.86
C LEU A 13 -0.45 -37.40 -50.12
N ALA A 14 -1.07 -37.63 -48.96
CA ALA A 14 -1.54 -36.56 -48.08
C ALA A 14 -0.34 -35.98 -47.31
N LEU A 15 0.18 -34.83 -47.74
CA LEU A 15 1.06 -34.01 -46.91
C LEU A 15 0.23 -33.36 -45.79
N PHE A 16 0.31 -33.92 -44.59
CA PHE A 16 -0.11 -33.25 -43.37
C PHE A 16 0.85 -32.10 -43.07
N PHE A 17 0.48 -30.87 -43.42
CA PHE A 17 1.08 -29.67 -42.88
C PHE A 17 0.65 -29.56 -41.40
N ILE A 18 1.48 -30.07 -40.49
CA ILE A 18 1.37 -29.76 -39.06
C ILE A 18 1.78 -28.29 -38.92
N CYS A 19 0.80 -27.41 -38.95
CA CYS A 19 0.95 -26.03 -38.51
C CYS A 19 1.17 -26.07 -37.00
N SER A 20 2.42 -26.19 -36.57
CA SER A 20 2.81 -26.00 -35.18
C SER A 20 2.51 -24.54 -34.82
N ILE A 21 1.32 -24.32 -34.24
CA ILE A 21 1.00 -23.12 -33.50
C ILE A 21 1.98 -23.07 -32.33
N VAL A 22 3.11 -22.40 -32.54
CA VAL A 22 3.94 -21.93 -31.45
C VAL A 22 3.11 -20.84 -30.79
N CYS A 23 2.30 -21.25 -29.80
CA CYS A 23 1.69 -20.34 -28.85
C CYS A 23 2.83 -19.67 -28.09
N ARG A 24 3.35 -18.57 -28.64
CA ARG A 24 4.20 -17.66 -27.89
C ARG A 24 3.29 -17.11 -26.82
N THR A 25 3.40 -17.65 -25.60
CA THR A 25 2.95 -16.94 -24.42
C THR A 25 3.73 -15.64 -24.40
N ALA A 26 3.14 -14.57 -24.94
CA ALA A 26 3.63 -13.23 -24.67
C ALA A 26 3.51 -13.07 -23.16
N THR A 27 4.63 -13.22 -22.46
CA THR A 27 4.73 -12.79 -21.07
C THR A 27 4.19 -11.36 -21.04
N LEU A 28 3.11 -11.15 -20.28
CA LEU A 28 2.55 -9.86 -19.91
C LEU A 28 3.62 -9.05 -19.15
N ALA A 29 4.65 -8.61 -19.85
CA ALA A 29 5.72 -7.80 -19.29
C ALA A 29 5.12 -6.41 -19.04
N GLN A 30 4.90 -6.06 -17.77
CA GLN A 30 4.57 -4.70 -17.37
C GLN A 30 5.77 -3.81 -17.65
N GLN A 31 5.53 -2.62 -18.18
CA GLN A 31 6.57 -1.62 -18.28
C GLN A 31 6.64 -0.84 -16.98
N HIS A 32 7.85 -0.74 -16.42
CA HIS A 32 8.13 0.05 -15.24
C HIS A 32 9.03 1.21 -15.60
N SER A 33 8.66 2.42 -15.16
CA SER A 33 9.50 3.60 -15.29
C SER A 33 9.42 4.46 -14.03
N THR A 34 10.35 5.39 -13.89
CA THR A 34 10.39 6.32 -12.75
C THR A 34 10.75 7.71 -13.23
N GLY A 35 10.27 8.72 -12.53
CA GLY A 35 10.73 10.09 -12.71
C GLY A 35 10.91 10.80 -11.39
N LEU A 36 11.53 11.98 -11.45
CA LEU A 36 11.76 12.82 -10.29
C LEU A 36 10.82 14.03 -10.34
N ILE A 37 10.39 14.49 -9.17
CA ILE A 37 9.79 15.82 -8.99
C ILE A 37 10.71 16.65 -8.11
N ALA A 38 10.70 17.97 -8.35
CA ALA A 38 11.55 18.93 -7.63
C ALA A 38 13.04 18.52 -7.65
N GLU A 39 13.53 18.04 -8.80
CA GLU A 39 14.90 17.59 -9.00
C GLU A 39 15.91 18.69 -8.65
N GLY A 40 17.02 18.29 -8.01
CA GLY A 40 18.07 19.21 -7.56
C GLY A 40 17.71 20.03 -6.30
N THR A 41 16.54 19.80 -5.69
CA THR A 41 16.13 20.48 -4.45
C THR A 41 16.10 19.53 -3.25
N ILE A 42 16.03 20.10 -2.04
CA ILE A 42 15.85 19.32 -0.80
C ILE A 42 14.51 18.56 -0.74
N TRP A 43 13.55 18.90 -1.60
CA TRP A 43 12.25 18.24 -1.71
C TRP A 43 12.20 17.24 -2.86
N GLN A 44 13.34 16.94 -3.50
CA GLN A 44 13.42 15.95 -4.57
C GLN A 44 12.83 14.63 -4.09
N THR A 45 11.92 14.07 -4.89
CA THR A 45 11.32 12.77 -4.62
C THR A 45 10.93 12.07 -5.92
N ARG A 46 10.73 10.77 -5.85
CA ARG A 46 10.53 9.90 -7.01
C ARG A 46 9.06 9.53 -7.14
N TYR A 47 8.57 9.48 -8.38
CA TYR A 47 7.34 8.82 -8.73
C TYR A 47 7.62 7.57 -9.56
N TYR A 48 6.71 6.61 -9.49
CA TYR A 48 6.83 5.31 -10.13
C TYR A 48 5.64 5.10 -11.04
N VAL A 49 5.89 4.52 -12.21
CA VAL A 49 4.88 4.19 -13.20
C VAL A 49 4.95 2.70 -13.47
N THR A 50 3.81 2.04 -13.41
CA THR A 50 3.62 0.67 -13.87
C THR A 50 2.51 0.67 -14.90
N GLU A 51 2.83 0.24 -16.11
CA GLU A 51 1.91 0.19 -17.24
C GLU A 51 1.72 -1.26 -17.71
N SER A 52 0.46 -1.66 -17.82
CA SER A 52 0.09 -2.95 -18.43
C SER A 52 0.05 -2.81 -19.95
N ASN A 53 0.31 -3.90 -20.66
CA ASN A 53 0.11 -3.95 -22.11
C ASN A 53 -1.39 -3.97 -22.49
N GLU A 54 -2.27 -4.20 -21.52
CA GLU A 54 -3.72 -4.12 -21.69
C GLU A 54 -4.22 -2.68 -21.46
N PRO A 55 -4.80 -2.00 -22.47
CA PRO A 55 -5.30 -0.64 -22.33
C PRO A 55 -6.36 -0.51 -21.23
N GLY A 56 -6.34 0.63 -20.54
CA GLY A 56 -7.26 0.90 -19.44
C GLY A 56 -7.05 2.26 -18.81
N PRO A 57 -7.74 2.53 -17.68
CA PRO A 57 -7.68 3.83 -17.04
C PRO A 57 -6.29 4.13 -16.48
N VAL A 58 -6.00 5.43 -16.36
CA VAL A 58 -4.81 5.93 -15.67
C VAL A 58 -5.19 6.32 -14.25
N VAL A 59 -4.55 5.71 -13.25
CA VAL A 59 -4.79 6.00 -11.83
C VAL A 59 -3.52 6.56 -11.20
N MET A 60 -3.66 7.70 -10.53
CA MET A 60 -2.57 8.31 -9.75
C MET A 60 -2.86 8.17 -8.25
N ILE A 61 -1.89 7.66 -7.49
CA ILE A 61 -1.98 7.54 -6.02
C ILE A 61 -0.85 8.35 -5.40
N VAL A 62 -1.20 9.25 -4.47
CA VAL A 62 -0.26 10.15 -3.81
C VAL A 62 -0.28 9.91 -2.31
N GLY A 63 0.89 9.76 -1.70
CA GLY A 63 1.07 9.59 -0.27
C GLY A 63 2.14 10.55 0.28
N GLY A 64 1.98 10.93 1.55
CA GLY A 64 2.97 11.72 2.27
C GLY A 64 2.94 13.22 1.93
N ILE A 65 1.76 13.79 1.69
CA ILE A 65 1.58 15.26 1.59
C ILE A 65 1.93 15.94 2.91
N HIS A 66 1.49 15.36 4.03
CA HIS A 66 1.88 15.75 5.39
C HIS A 66 2.82 14.69 5.99
N GLY A 67 3.84 15.14 6.70
CA GLY A 67 4.86 14.26 7.28
C GLY A 67 4.45 13.55 8.57
N ASN A 68 3.50 14.11 9.30
CA ASN A 68 2.93 13.48 10.51
C ASN A 68 1.81 12.48 10.19
N GLU A 69 1.61 12.15 8.91
CA GLU A 69 0.59 11.23 8.38
C GLU A 69 1.26 10.08 7.59
N PRO A 70 2.13 9.27 8.24
CA PRO A 70 3.01 8.33 7.53
C PRO A 70 2.27 7.13 6.91
N ALA A 71 1.04 6.81 7.31
CA ALA A 71 0.37 5.59 6.84
C ALA A 71 0.07 5.62 5.34
N GLY A 72 -0.36 6.78 4.81
CA GLY A 72 -0.60 6.95 3.38
C GLY A 72 0.69 6.79 2.57
N SER A 73 1.81 7.32 3.07
CA SER A 73 3.11 7.15 2.43
C SER A 73 3.56 5.70 2.38
N ARG A 74 3.44 4.99 3.51
CA ARG A 74 3.78 3.56 3.61
C ARG A 74 2.88 2.70 2.73
N ALA A 75 1.60 3.02 2.64
CA ALA A 75 0.65 2.29 1.82
C ALA A 75 0.99 2.47 0.34
N ALA A 76 1.24 3.70 -0.11
CA ALA A 76 1.64 3.99 -1.48
C ALA A 76 2.95 3.28 -1.85
N GLU A 77 3.95 3.24 -0.96
CA GLU A 77 5.20 2.50 -1.20
C GLU A 77 4.98 0.98 -1.34
N GLN A 78 3.95 0.43 -0.72
CA GLN A 78 3.58 -0.99 -0.91
C GLN A 78 2.76 -1.20 -2.19
N ILE A 79 1.83 -0.29 -2.48
CA ILE A 79 0.92 -0.35 -3.64
C ILE A 79 1.68 -0.31 -4.97
N ARG A 80 2.77 0.47 -5.07
CA ARG A 80 3.59 0.53 -6.30
C ARG A 80 4.18 -0.81 -6.74
N HIS A 81 4.19 -1.83 -5.86
CA HIS A 81 4.67 -3.18 -6.16
C HIS A 81 3.54 -4.16 -6.53
N TRP A 82 2.29 -3.69 -6.59
CA TRP A 82 1.16 -4.53 -6.98
C TRP A 82 1.21 -4.90 -8.46
N LYS A 83 0.68 -6.08 -8.79
CA LYS A 83 0.60 -6.55 -10.17
C LYS A 83 -0.54 -5.85 -10.90
N ILE A 84 -0.19 -4.90 -11.76
CA ILE A 84 -1.16 -4.16 -12.58
C ILE A 84 -1.49 -4.92 -13.87
N THR A 85 -2.75 -5.32 -14.01
CA THR A 85 -3.21 -6.14 -15.13
C THR A 85 -3.81 -5.34 -16.26
N LYS A 86 -4.21 -4.08 -16.02
CA LYS A 86 -4.87 -3.22 -17.01
C LYS A 86 -4.57 -1.75 -16.73
N GLY A 87 -4.40 -0.96 -17.79
CA GLY A 87 -4.15 0.47 -17.71
C GLY A 87 -2.80 0.82 -17.09
N LYS A 88 -2.74 2.01 -16.49
CA LYS A 88 -1.50 2.62 -15.98
C LYS A 88 -1.68 3.07 -14.54
N LEU A 89 -0.76 2.66 -13.66
CA LEU A 89 -0.70 3.10 -12.27
C LEU A 89 0.51 4.01 -12.08
N ILE A 90 0.27 5.20 -11.52
CA ILE A 90 1.28 6.20 -11.17
C ILE A 90 1.25 6.38 -9.66
N VAL A 91 2.39 6.19 -8.99
CA VAL A 91 2.47 6.26 -7.52
C VAL A 91 3.55 7.23 -7.08
N LEU A 92 3.16 8.16 -6.21
CA LEU A 92 4.03 9.13 -5.55
C LEU A 92 4.03 8.84 -4.05
N PRO A 93 4.91 7.95 -3.55
CA PRO A 93 4.74 7.39 -2.22
C PRO A 93 5.17 8.34 -1.09
N ALA A 94 6.10 9.26 -1.33
CA ALA A 94 6.65 10.11 -0.28
C ALA A 94 6.89 11.51 -0.83
N VAL A 95 5.80 12.23 -1.15
CA VAL A 95 5.95 13.54 -1.83
C VAL A 95 6.65 14.57 -0.95
N ASN A 96 6.41 14.58 0.36
CA ASN A 96 7.03 15.53 1.29
C ASN A 96 8.06 14.84 2.18
N GLY A 97 9.13 14.31 1.56
CA GLY A 97 10.21 13.60 2.25
C GLY A 97 10.78 14.34 3.48
N PRO A 98 11.10 15.64 3.39
CA PRO A 98 11.57 16.42 4.53
C PRO A 98 10.57 16.52 5.68
N ALA A 99 9.27 16.66 5.40
CA ALA A 99 8.24 16.67 6.44
C ALA A 99 8.10 15.28 7.08
N LEU A 100 8.13 14.19 6.30
CA LEU A 100 8.07 12.81 6.79
C LEU A 100 9.23 12.52 7.75
N LYS A 101 10.45 12.92 7.40
CA LYS A 101 11.64 12.75 8.26
C LYS A 101 11.53 13.51 9.58
N LYS A 102 10.85 14.66 9.59
CA LYS A 102 10.61 15.50 10.78
C LYS A 102 9.30 15.17 11.50
N GLU A 103 8.53 14.19 11.02
CA GLU A 103 7.18 13.87 11.52
C GLU A 103 6.28 15.13 11.64
N SER A 104 6.41 16.05 10.68
CA SER A 104 5.79 17.38 10.72
C SER A 104 4.62 17.48 9.74
N ARG A 105 3.52 18.13 10.16
CA ARG A 105 2.44 18.49 9.23
C ARG A 105 2.90 19.47 8.16
N LEU A 106 3.74 20.42 8.56
CA LEU A 106 4.20 21.50 7.70
C LEU A 106 5.48 21.10 6.97
N THR A 107 5.51 21.43 5.69
CA THR A 107 6.70 21.39 4.84
C THR A 107 7.75 22.31 5.47
N PRO A 108 8.94 21.79 5.81
CA PRO A 108 10.02 22.63 6.31
C PRO A 108 10.62 23.48 5.19
N ASP A 109 11.29 24.56 5.58
CA ASP A 109 12.17 25.36 4.71
C ASP A 109 11.46 26.02 3.50
N VAL A 110 10.15 26.28 3.63
CA VAL A 110 9.35 27.04 2.65
C VAL A 110 8.92 28.40 3.21
N SER A 111 8.57 29.33 2.32
CA SER A 111 8.08 30.66 2.70
C SER A 111 6.88 30.61 3.64
N LYS A 112 6.76 31.63 4.50
CA LYS A 112 5.65 31.77 5.45
C LYS A 112 4.30 31.67 4.73
N GLY A 113 3.39 30.86 5.27
CA GLY A 113 2.08 30.59 4.67
C GLY A 113 2.03 29.40 3.70
N LEU A 114 3.18 28.92 3.21
CA LEU A 114 3.25 27.77 2.29
C LEU A 114 3.55 26.43 2.98
N GLY A 115 3.68 26.41 4.31
CA GLY A 115 4.02 25.20 5.07
C GLY A 115 3.02 24.07 4.86
N ASN A 116 1.72 24.37 4.80
CA ASN A 116 0.71 23.35 4.52
C ASN A 116 0.64 23.06 3.01
N LEU A 117 1.30 21.98 2.57
CA LEU A 117 1.37 21.61 1.16
C LEU A 117 -0.02 21.40 0.54
N ASN A 118 -0.98 20.86 1.31
CA ASN A 118 -2.35 20.65 0.85
C ASN A 118 -3.21 21.92 0.83
N ARG A 119 -2.57 23.11 0.76
CA ARG A 119 -3.19 24.42 0.47
C ARG A 119 -2.48 25.15 -0.69
N ASN A 120 -1.52 24.48 -1.33
CA ASN A 120 -0.62 25.06 -2.33
C ASN A 120 -0.93 24.60 -3.76
N PHE A 121 -2.05 23.91 -3.98
CA PHE A 121 -2.52 23.53 -5.32
C PHE A 121 -3.49 24.57 -5.89
N PRO A 122 -3.68 24.62 -7.22
CA PRO A 122 -4.59 25.54 -7.89
C PRO A 122 -6.02 25.52 -7.32
N GLU A 123 -6.66 26.68 -7.24
CA GLU A 123 -8.07 26.81 -6.82
C GLU A 123 -8.99 27.14 -8.01
N ALA A 124 -8.41 27.55 -9.13
CA ALA A 124 -9.07 27.77 -10.41
C ALA A 124 -8.16 27.39 -11.60
N VAL A 125 -8.73 27.29 -12.80
CA VAL A 125 -8.01 26.88 -14.03
C VAL A 125 -6.83 27.81 -14.36
N ALA A 126 -6.94 29.10 -14.04
CA ALA A 126 -5.89 30.09 -14.28
C ALA A 126 -4.78 30.10 -13.21
N ASP A 127 -4.96 29.38 -12.09
CA ASP A 127 -4.02 29.41 -10.97
C ASP A 127 -2.83 28.48 -11.20
N ALA A 128 -1.66 28.90 -10.70
CA ALA A 128 -0.47 28.06 -10.61
C ALA A 128 -0.28 27.50 -9.18
N PRO A 129 0.34 26.32 -9.02
CA PRO A 129 0.74 25.82 -7.71
C PRO A 129 1.73 26.76 -7.00
N LYS A 130 1.58 26.90 -5.68
CA LYS A 130 2.21 27.97 -4.89
C LYS A 130 3.67 27.72 -4.49
N CYS A 131 4.15 26.47 -4.43
CA CYS A 131 5.54 26.15 -4.03
C CYS A 131 6.21 25.14 -4.97
N ALA A 132 7.54 24.99 -4.89
CA ALA A 132 8.31 24.10 -5.76
C ALA A 132 7.79 22.65 -5.75
N LEU A 133 7.46 22.14 -4.56
CA LEU A 133 6.94 20.78 -4.43
C LEU A 133 5.53 20.63 -5.01
N SER A 134 4.60 21.57 -4.78
CA SER A 134 3.28 21.51 -5.39
C SER A 134 3.33 21.69 -6.92
N LYS A 135 4.27 22.50 -7.43
CA LYS A 135 4.56 22.60 -8.87
C LYS A 135 5.03 21.28 -9.45
N GLY A 136 5.95 20.59 -8.77
CA GLY A 136 6.45 19.28 -9.17
C GLY A 136 5.33 18.24 -9.25
N ILE A 137 4.52 18.09 -8.19
CA ILE A 137 3.39 17.15 -8.17
C ILE A 137 2.38 17.51 -9.27
N TRP A 138 2.03 18.78 -9.40
CA TRP A 138 1.05 19.24 -10.39
C TRP A 138 1.55 19.05 -11.83
N SER A 139 2.85 19.17 -12.09
CA SER A 139 3.41 18.89 -13.41
C SER A 139 3.18 17.44 -13.85
N VAL A 140 3.23 16.48 -12.92
CA VAL A 140 2.89 15.08 -13.19
C VAL A 140 1.39 14.96 -13.50
N VAL A 141 0.51 15.61 -12.73
CA VAL A 141 -0.95 15.63 -13.01
C VAL A 141 -1.23 16.21 -14.40
N CYS A 142 -0.56 17.30 -14.78
CA CYS A 142 -0.71 17.95 -16.08
C CYS A 142 -0.25 17.06 -17.24
N ALA A 143 0.89 16.38 -17.08
CA ALA A 143 1.49 15.53 -18.09
C ALA A 143 0.72 14.23 -18.28
N GLU A 144 0.26 13.63 -17.18
CA GLU A 144 -0.33 12.28 -17.18
C GLU A 144 -1.85 12.28 -17.30
N ARG A 145 -2.52 13.39 -16.97
CA ARG A 145 -3.98 13.55 -17.03
C ARG A 145 -4.73 12.32 -16.51
N PRO A 146 -4.49 11.87 -15.27
CA PRO A 146 -5.03 10.62 -14.79
C PRO A 146 -6.56 10.66 -14.78
N ASP A 147 -7.20 9.54 -15.12
CA ASP A 147 -8.66 9.40 -15.00
C ASP A 147 -9.11 9.54 -13.57
N TRP A 148 -8.29 9.05 -12.64
CA TRP A 148 -8.54 9.03 -11.21
C TRP A 148 -7.33 9.45 -10.39
N LEU A 149 -7.58 10.19 -9.30
CA LEU A 149 -6.56 10.58 -8.32
C LEU A 149 -6.99 10.22 -6.89
N LEU A 150 -6.19 9.40 -6.22
CA LEU A 150 -6.36 9.06 -4.80
C LEU A 150 -5.26 9.74 -3.97
N ASP A 151 -5.63 10.59 -3.04
CA ASP A 151 -4.72 11.29 -2.13
C ASP A 151 -4.82 10.69 -0.73
N LEU A 152 -3.75 10.07 -0.22
CA LEU A 152 -3.75 9.29 1.02
C LEU A 152 -3.30 10.15 2.21
N HIS A 153 -4.23 10.42 3.14
CA HIS A 153 -4.07 11.29 4.31
C HIS A 153 -4.46 10.60 5.61
N GLU A 154 -4.19 11.26 6.73
CA GLU A 154 -4.67 10.81 8.03
C GLU A 154 -5.27 11.93 8.89
N GLY A 155 -6.40 11.64 9.51
CA GLY A 155 -7.00 12.48 10.54
C GLY A 155 -6.48 12.16 11.96
N TYR A 156 -6.50 13.17 12.82
CA TYR A 156 -6.00 13.07 14.19
C TYR A 156 -6.96 12.41 15.18
N ASP A 157 -8.21 12.22 14.80
CA ASP A 157 -9.26 11.57 15.61
C ASP A 157 -10.32 10.95 14.69
N PHE A 158 -11.21 10.14 15.24
CA PHE A 158 -12.29 9.52 14.48
C PHE A 158 -13.41 10.54 14.24
N THR A 159 -13.80 10.80 12.99
CA THR A 159 -14.81 11.84 12.69
C THR A 159 -16.17 11.57 13.33
N GLN A 160 -16.54 10.30 13.52
CA GLN A 160 -17.82 9.94 14.16
C GLN A 160 -17.82 10.21 15.67
N ILE A 161 -16.64 10.29 16.30
CA ILE A 161 -16.46 10.62 17.72
C ILE A 161 -16.19 12.12 17.88
N ASN A 162 -15.43 12.71 16.97
CA ASN A 162 -14.99 14.10 17.01
C ASN A 162 -15.14 14.74 15.62
N SER A 163 -16.20 15.51 15.44
CA SER A 163 -16.56 16.15 14.17
C SER A 163 -15.53 17.17 13.65
N LYS A 164 -14.59 17.61 14.50
CA LYS A 164 -13.47 18.49 14.10
C LYS A 164 -12.35 17.75 13.37
N SER A 165 -12.34 16.42 13.42
CA SER A 165 -11.42 15.58 12.66
C SER A 165 -12.09 15.04 11.38
N VAL A 166 -11.28 14.78 10.36
CA VAL A 166 -11.68 14.09 9.14
C VAL A 166 -11.28 12.61 9.13
N GLY A 167 -10.61 12.12 10.17
CA GLY A 167 -10.14 10.74 10.24
C GLY A 167 -11.29 9.72 10.18
N SER A 168 -11.00 8.55 9.61
CA SER A 168 -11.99 7.52 9.27
C SER A 168 -13.03 8.07 8.30
N SER A 169 -12.57 8.61 7.17
CA SER A 169 -13.46 9.01 6.09
C SER A 169 -12.85 8.84 4.71
N VAL A 170 -13.70 8.85 3.68
CA VAL A 170 -13.30 9.14 2.30
C VAL A 170 -13.93 10.45 1.91
N ILE A 171 -13.13 11.44 1.54
CA ILE A 171 -13.58 12.76 1.10
C ILE A 171 -13.62 12.79 -0.42
N ALA A 172 -14.80 12.56 -1.00
CA ALA A 172 -15.00 12.41 -2.43
C ALA A 172 -15.29 13.74 -3.15
N GLY A 173 -14.79 13.87 -4.38
CA GLY A 173 -15.31 14.84 -5.36
C GLY A 173 -16.83 14.73 -5.56
N LYS A 174 -17.46 15.75 -6.13
CA LYS A 174 -18.92 15.89 -6.10
C LYS A 174 -19.68 14.97 -7.06
N SER A 175 -19.00 14.41 -8.06
CA SER A 175 -19.67 13.61 -9.09
C SER A 175 -20.16 12.27 -8.54
N LEU A 176 -21.29 11.79 -9.06
CA LEU A 176 -21.92 10.54 -8.62
C LEU A 176 -20.99 9.34 -8.80
N VAL A 177 -20.20 9.33 -9.89
CA VAL A 177 -19.22 8.26 -10.16
C VAL A 177 -18.19 8.16 -9.03
N VAL A 178 -17.71 9.29 -8.53
CA VAL A 178 -16.70 9.34 -7.46
C VAL A 178 -17.31 8.93 -6.11
N THR A 179 -18.51 9.41 -5.80
CA THR A 179 -19.18 9.07 -4.52
C THR A 179 -19.59 7.61 -4.45
N GLU A 180 -20.09 7.02 -5.54
CA GLU A 180 -20.41 5.58 -5.61
C GLU A 180 -19.16 4.71 -5.49
N GLN A 181 -18.07 5.12 -6.12
CA GLN A 181 -16.79 4.41 -5.98
C GLN A 181 -16.26 4.49 -4.54
N ALA A 182 -16.42 5.64 -3.88
CA ALA A 182 -16.08 5.81 -2.47
C ALA A 182 -16.91 4.90 -1.55
N ARG A 183 -18.23 4.79 -1.78
CA ARG A 183 -19.11 3.90 -0.99
C ARG A 183 -18.64 2.44 -1.04
N ARG A 184 -18.32 1.91 -2.23
CA ARG A 184 -17.85 0.53 -2.38
C ARG A 184 -16.55 0.25 -1.63
N MET A 185 -15.63 1.22 -1.58
CA MET A 185 -14.42 1.10 -0.76
C MET A 185 -14.76 1.07 0.74
N LEU A 186 -15.69 1.93 1.18
CA LEU A 186 -16.13 2.00 2.56
C LEU A 186 -16.82 0.71 3.00
N ASP A 187 -17.64 0.09 2.14
CA ASP A 187 -18.34 -1.16 2.44
C ASP A 187 -17.35 -2.26 2.83
N VAL A 188 -16.36 -2.52 1.98
CA VAL A 188 -15.33 -3.55 2.23
C VAL A 188 -14.46 -3.20 3.43
N LEU A 189 -14.09 -1.93 3.60
CA LEU A 189 -13.26 -1.54 4.74
C LEU A 189 -14.02 -1.67 6.07
N ASN A 190 -15.30 -1.29 6.10
CA ASN A 190 -16.10 -1.29 7.32
C ASN A 190 -16.49 -2.69 7.79
N GLU A 191 -16.44 -3.70 6.92
CA GLU A 191 -16.53 -5.11 7.31
C GLU A 191 -15.34 -5.54 8.19
N THR A 192 -14.19 -4.87 8.07
CA THR A 192 -13.00 -5.18 8.90
C THR A 192 -12.97 -4.41 10.23
N ILE A 193 -14.04 -3.68 10.58
CA ILE A 193 -14.08 -2.79 11.75
C ILE A 193 -15.29 -3.14 12.63
N GLU A 194 -14.99 -3.71 13.80
CA GLU A 194 -16.01 -4.10 14.78
C GLU A 194 -16.67 -2.89 15.46
N ASP A 195 -15.86 -1.90 15.86
CA ASP A 195 -16.33 -0.72 16.60
C ASP A 195 -17.07 0.25 15.67
N PRO A 196 -18.41 0.43 15.82
CA PRO A 196 -19.19 1.26 14.91
C PRO A 196 -18.74 2.73 14.89
N ASN A 197 -18.20 3.24 16.02
CA ASN A 197 -17.73 4.62 16.11
C ASN A 197 -16.39 4.85 15.39
N LYS A 198 -15.73 3.78 14.94
CA LYS A 198 -14.47 3.85 14.18
C LYS A 198 -14.66 3.56 12.69
N LYS A 199 -15.86 3.16 12.27
CA LYS A 199 -16.20 2.94 10.87
C LYS A 199 -15.95 4.20 10.04
N PHE A 200 -15.55 4.00 8.81
CA PHE A 200 -15.27 5.06 7.86
C PHE A 200 -16.58 5.55 7.25
N VAL A 201 -16.67 6.86 7.04
CA VAL A 201 -17.85 7.52 6.47
C VAL A 201 -17.51 8.32 5.22
N LEU A 202 -18.50 8.57 4.36
CA LEU A 202 -18.33 9.44 3.20
C LEU A 202 -18.40 10.91 3.63
N LYS A 203 -17.46 11.72 3.15
CA LYS A 203 -17.49 13.18 3.22
C LYS A 203 -17.32 13.77 1.82
N SER A 204 -17.69 15.03 1.65
CA SER A 204 -17.50 15.77 0.40
C SER A 204 -17.69 17.27 0.65
N PRO A 205 -17.06 18.17 -0.14
CA PRO A 205 -15.93 17.90 -1.04
C PRO A 205 -14.57 17.98 -0.33
N PRO A 206 -13.47 17.57 -1.00
CA PRO A 206 -12.11 17.92 -0.59
C PRO A 206 -11.97 19.44 -0.39
N VAL A 207 -11.11 19.83 0.55
CA VAL A 207 -10.90 21.24 0.91
C VAL A 207 -10.24 22.03 -0.23
N LYS A 208 -10.56 23.32 -0.38
CA LYS A 208 -9.91 24.21 -1.35
C LYS A 208 -8.39 24.26 -1.18
N GLY A 209 -7.68 24.35 -2.30
CA GLY A 209 -6.22 24.33 -2.37
C GLY A 209 -5.58 22.96 -2.13
N SER A 210 -6.38 21.89 -1.95
CA SER A 210 -5.89 20.51 -1.88
C SER A 210 -5.63 19.92 -3.26
N LEU A 211 -4.76 18.91 -3.34
CA LEU A 211 -4.44 18.21 -4.59
C LEU A 211 -5.70 17.60 -5.22
N ALA A 212 -6.47 16.85 -4.43
CA ALA A 212 -7.69 16.21 -4.91
C ALA A 212 -8.70 17.23 -5.43
N ARG A 213 -8.94 18.33 -4.68
CA ARG A 213 -9.87 19.38 -5.12
C ARG A 213 -9.40 20.05 -6.42
N ALA A 214 -8.12 20.37 -6.52
CA ALA A 214 -7.54 20.99 -7.71
C ALA A 214 -7.70 20.09 -8.94
N ALA A 215 -7.43 18.79 -8.80
CA ALA A 215 -7.58 17.83 -9.90
C ALA A 215 -9.03 17.76 -10.42
N ASP A 216 -10.02 17.75 -9.52
CA ASP A 216 -11.45 17.76 -9.83
C ASP A 216 -11.87 19.08 -10.50
N GLU A 217 -11.59 20.23 -9.87
CA GLU A 217 -12.09 21.52 -10.34
C GLU A 217 -11.37 22.06 -11.59
N VAL A 218 -10.07 21.77 -11.75
CA VAL A 218 -9.29 22.31 -12.88
C VAL A 218 -9.37 21.40 -14.10
N PHE A 219 -9.40 20.08 -13.90
CA PHE A 219 -9.29 19.11 -15.00
C PHE A 219 -10.46 18.13 -15.09
N GLY A 220 -11.42 18.16 -14.17
CA GLY A 220 -12.50 17.16 -14.13
C GLY A 220 -12.00 15.75 -13.76
N ILE A 221 -10.81 15.64 -13.15
CA ILE A 221 -10.24 14.36 -12.74
C ILE A 221 -11.05 13.81 -11.58
N LYS A 222 -11.43 12.53 -11.67
CA LYS A 222 -12.22 11.87 -10.64
C LYS A 222 -11.34 11.66 -9.40
N SER A 223 -11.51 12.47 -8.37
CA SER A 223 -10.57 12.51 -7.24
C SER A 223 -11.21 12.36 -5.88
N MET A 224 -10.43 11.88 -4.92
CA MET A 224 -10.84 11.73 -3.53
C MET A 224 -9.64 11.71 -2.58
N ILE A 225 -9.89 12.08 -1.33
CA ILE A 225 -8.94 11.94 -0.22
C ILE A 225 -9.36 10.72 0.63
N LEU A 226 -8.42 9.85 0.98
CA LEU A 226 -8.65 8.72 1.87
C LEU A 226 -8.03 9.06 3.22
N GLU A 227 -8.84 9.11 4.28
CA GLU A 227 -8.43 9.59 5.62
C GLU A 227 -8.44 8.45 6.64
N THR A 228 -7.30 7.82 6.93
CA THR A 228 -7.20 6.91 8.09
C THR A 228 -7.06 7.70 9.39
N THR A 229 -7.15 7.07 10.56
CA THR A 229 -7.08 7.79 11.86
C THR A 229 -5.84 7.40 12.64
N PHE A 230 -4.96 8.36 12.97
CA PHE A 230 -3.71 8.05 13.70
C PHE A 230 -3.87 7.86 15.21
N LYS A 231 -4.96 8.33 15.81
CA LYS A 231 -5.17 8.26 17.27
C LYS A 231 -5.27 6.82 17.76
N ARG A 232 -4.29 6.41 18.56
CA ARG A 232 -4.26 5.12 19.26
C ARG A 232 -4.46 3.92 18.32
N GLN A 233 -3.92 3.99 17.11
CA GLN A 233 -3.94 2.89 16.15
C GLN A 233 -2.51 2.56 15.69
N PRO A 234 -2.15 1.27 15.60
CA PRO A 234 -0.89 0.84 15.02
C PRO A 234 -0.70 1.39 13.60
N ILE A 235 0.55 1.58 13.19
CA ILE A 235 0.83 2.07 11.83
C ILE A 235 0.54 0.99 10.78
N SER A 236 0.73 -0.30 11.11
CA SER A 236 0.31 -1.42 10.24
C SER A 236 -1.17 -1.35 9.89
N LEU A 237 -2.03 -1.22 10.90
CA LEU A 237 -3.48 -1.14 10.73
C LEU A 237 -3.87 0.00 9.78
N ARG A 238 -3.38 1.21 10.03
CA ARG A 238 -3.68 2.40 9.20
C ARG A 238 -3.18 2.23 7.77
N THR A 239 -1.96 1.70 7.61
CA THR A 239 -1.39 1.38 6.30
C THR A 239 -2.27 0.37 5.55
N ARG A 240 -2.73 -0.68 6.23
CA ARG A 240 -3.62 -1.70 5.66
C ARG A 240 -4.99 -1.15 5.27
N GLN A 241 -5.56 -0.25 6.07
CA GLN A 241 -6.84 0.40 5.75
C GLN A 241 -6.77 1.15 4.40
N HIS A 242 -5.69 1.91 4.15
CA HIS A 242 -5.46 2.51 2.83
C HIS A 242 -5.37 1.46 1.71
N LYS A 243 -4.62 0.38 1.94
CA LYS A 243 -4.47 -0.69 0.94
C LYS A 243 -5.78 -1.41 0.65
N ILE A 244 -6.64 -1.66 1.64
CA ILE A 244 -7.95 -2.28 1.40
C ILE A 244 -8.80 -1.38 0.48
N MET A 245 -8.87 -0.09 0.77
CA MET A 245 -9.59 0.88 -0.07
C MET A 245 -9.02 0.94 -1.49
N ALA A 246 -7.70 1.12 -1.62
CA ALA A 246 -7.03 1.19 -2.92
C ALA A 246 -7.16 -0.12 -3.73
N HIS A 247 -7.07 -1.27 -3.07
CA HIS A 247 -7.23 -2.57 -3.72
C HIS A 247 -8.66 -2.75 -4.23
N ARG A 248 -9.67 -2.44 -3.40
CA ARG A 248 -11.07 -2.51 -3.83
C ARG A 248 -11.33 -1.58 -5.01
N PHE A 249 -10.83 -0.35 -4.94
CA PHE A 249 -10.91 0.63 -6.02
C PHE A 249 -10.32 0.10 -7.33
N LEU A 250 -9.06 -0.36 -7.30
CA LEU A 250 -8.39 -0.87 -8.49
C LEU A 250 -9.02 -2.18 -9.00
N THR A 251 -9.63 -2.98 -8.12
CA THR A 251 -10.36 -4.19 -8.49
C THR A 251 -11.63 -3.84 -9.29
N ASP A 252 -12.40 -2.84 -8.84
CA ASP A 252 -13.58 -2.39 -9.58
C ASP A 252 -13.21 -1.85 -10.99
N LEU A 253 -11.99 -1.34 -11.17
CA LEU A 253 -11.44 -0.93 -12.46
C LEU A 253 -10.76 -2.07 -13.26
N SER A 254 -10.74 -3.30 -12.73
CA SER A 254 -10.03 -4.45 -13.29
C SER A 254 -8.53 -4.23 -13.49
N MET A 255 -7.92 -3.33 -12.72
CA MET A 255 -6.51 -2.95 -12.85
C MET A 255 -5.56 -3.79 -12.01
N VAL A 256 -6.02 -4.47 -10.97
CA VAL A 256 -5.17 -5.22 -10.05
C VAL A 256 -5.63 -6.67 -9.93
N SER A 257 -4.68 -7.56 -9.63
CA SER A 257 -4.93 -8.95 -9.26
C SER A 257 -4.27 -9.29 -7.93
N GLY A 258 -4.81 -10.27 -7.21
CA GLY A 258 -4.24 -10.74 -5.94
C GLY A 258 -4.92 -10.15 -4.72
N ARG A 259 -4.13 -9.89 -3.67
CA ARG A 259 -4.58 -9.45 -2.34
C ARG A 259 -3.93 -8.10 -1.97
N PRO A 260 -4.57 -7.28 -1.09
CA PRO A 260 -3.99 -6.01 -0.61
C PRO A 260 -2.71 -6.20 0.25
N ASP A 261 -2.46 -7.42 0.72
CA ASP A 261 -1.36 -7.75 1.64
C ASP A 261 -0.05 -8.11 0.90
N VAL A 262 0.28 -7.35 -0.15
CA VAL A 262 1.63 -7.30 -0.75
C VAL A 262 2.42 -6.16 -0.08
N LEU A 263 3.42 -6.49 0.72
CA LEU A 263 4.16 -5.56 1.60
C LEU A 263 5.59 -5.30 1.13
N VAL A 264 6.18 -6.22 0.38
CA VAL A 264 7.55 -6.11 -0.16
C VAL A 264 7.55 -6.29 -1.67
N SER A 265 8.60 -5.80 -2.33
CA SER A 265 8.79 -6.02 -3.76
C SER A 265 9.05 -7.51 -4.04
N ARG A 266 8.45 -8.04 -5.11
CA ARG A 266 8.73 -9.39 -5.62
C ARG A 266 10.17 -9.53 -6.15
N THR A 267 10.76 -8.42 -6.59
CA THR A 267 12.16 -8.33 -7.00
C THR A 267 12.95 -7.70 -5.86
N LYS A 268 13.22 -8.52 -4.84
CA LYS A 268 14.04 -8.13 -3.69
C LYS A 268 15.50 -7.95 -4.15
N PRO A 269 16.22 -6.89 -3.74
CA PRO A 269 17.64 -6.77 -4.03
C PRO A 269 18.41 -7.98 -3.50
N SER A 270 19.37 -8.49 -4.28
CA SER A 270 20.22 -9.60 -3.86
C SER A 270 20.89 -9.28 -2.51
N GLY A 271 20.80 -10.18 -1.54
CA GLY A 271 21.38 -10.00 -0.21
C GLY A 271 20.61 -9.08 0.74
N ALA A 272 19.45 -8.52 0.35
CA ALA A 272 18.60 -7.81 1.30
C ALA A 272 17.98 -8.79 2.33
N ILE A 273 17.53 -8.28 3.47
CA ILE A 273 16.74 -8.98 4.47
C ILE A 273 15.41 -8.24 4.61
N CYS A 274 14.31 -8.92 4.33
CA CYS A 274 12.95 -8.45 4.54
C CYS A 274 12.49 -8.87 5.93
N ALA A 275 12.31 -7.90 6.81
CA ALA A 275 11.89 -8.11 8.20
C ALA A 275 10.44 -7.66 8.44
N ALA A 276 9.60 -8.57 8.92
CA ALA A 276 8.25 -8.28 9.40
C ALA A 276 8.32 -7.85 10.88
N LEU A 277 7.98 -6.61 11.21
CA LEU A 277 8.02 -6.09 12.57
C LEU A 277 6.61 -5.92 13.13
N TYR A 278 6.25 -6.76 14.10
CA TYR A 278 4.93 -6.75 14.74
C TYR A 278 4.70 -5.45 15.53
N ASP A 279 3.53 -4.81 15.37
CA ASP A 279 3.16 -3.60 16.13
C ASP A 279 1.70 -3.56 16.61
N ALA A 280 1.02 -4.71 16.60
CA ALA A 280 -0.35 -4.83 17.08
C ALA A 280 -0.42 -5.11 18.59
N GLY A 281 -1.57 -5.61 19.07
CA GLY A 281 -1.87 -5.76 20.50
C GLY A 281 -0.75 -6.43 21.30
N GLY A 282 -0.44 -5.88 22.47
CA GLY A 282 0.63 -6.37 23.34
C GLY A 282 2.03 -5.87 23.00
N ALA A 283 2.28 -5.27 21.84
CA ALA A 283 3.54 -4.56 21.56
C ALA A 283 3.66 -3.30 22.42
N GLY A 284 4.89 -2.96 22.83
CA GLY A 284 5.19 -1.71 23.51
C GLY A 284 4.92 -0.49 22.60
N SER A 285 4.58 0.66 23.19
CA SER A 285 4.20 1.85 22.41
C SER A 285 5.36 2.54 21.67
N LYS A 286 6.59 2.44 22.19
CA LYS A 286 7.79 3.07 21.60
C LYS A 286 8.73 2.09 20.93
N GLY A 287 8.86 0.88 21.47
CA GLY A 287 9.85 -0.12 21.05
C GLY A 287 9.83 -0.44 19.56
N PRO A 288 8.66 -0.72 18.96
CA PRO A 288 8.56 -0.94 17.54
C PRO A 288 9.09 0.26 16.73
N GLY A 289 8.74 1.49 17.09
CA GLY A 289 9.18 2.70 16.37
C GLY A 289 10.69 2.88 16.39
N ALA A 290 11.31 2.65 17.54
CA ALA A 290 12.77 2.69 17.68
C ALA A 290 13.45 1.60 16.83
N LEU A 291 12.99 0.34 16.91
CA LEU A 291 13.54 -0.76 16.12
C LEU A 291 13.43 -0.50 14.62
N GLU A 292 12.30 0.03 14.14
CA GLU A 292 12.13 0.38 12.73
C GLU A 292 13.12 1.46 12.28
N LYS A 293 13.37 2.46 13.11
CA LYS A 293 14.34 3.53 12.81
C LYS A 293 15.76 2.97 12.74
N ASP A 294 16.17 2.14 13.69
CA ASP A 294 17.52 1.59 13.76
C ASP A 294 17.78 0.62 12.60
N LEU A 295 16.84 -0.29 12.33
CA LEU A 295 16.93 -1.24 11.23
C LEU A 295 16.84 -0.55 9.87
N GLY A 296 16.06 0.53 9.75
CA GLY A 296 15.92 1.30 8.52
C GLY A 296 17.16 2.11 8.13
N GLN A 297 18.18 2.18 9.00
CA GLN A 297 19.48 2.76 8.67
C GLN A 297 20.44 1.75 8.01
N MET A 298 20.07 0.47 7.96
CA MET A 298 20.88 -0.59 7.36
C MET A 298 20.57 -0.71 5.87
N ASP A 299 21.58 -0.60 5.02
CA ASP A 299 21.43 -0.55 3.55
C ASP A 299 20.78 -1.80 2.95
N ASN A 300 20.90 -2.95 3.63
CA ASN A 300 20.40 -4.24 3.16
C ASN A 300 19.18 -4.74 3.96
N VAL A 301 18.48 -3.89 4.72
CA VAL A 301 17.30 -4.31 5.49
C VAL A 301 16.05 -3.56 5.04
N VAL A 302 15.02 -4.30 4.66
CA VAL A 302 13.69 -3.79 4.38
C VAL A 302 12.77 -4.18 5.52
N VAL A 303 12.42 -3.22 6.38
CA VAL A 303 11.46 -3.45 7.47
C VAL A 303 10.06 -3.08 7.02
N ARG A 304 9.08 -3.92 7.37
CA ARG A 304 7.65 -3.59 7.25
C ARG A 304 6.93 -3.88 8.56
N ARG A 305 6.12 -2.91 8.97
CA ARG A 305 5.17 -3.07 10.07
C ARG A 305 4.06 -4.02 9.68
N ILE A 306 3.78 -4.99 10.55
CA ILE A 306 2.76 -6.00 10.32
C ILE A 306 1.83 -6.14 11.53
N GLY A 307 0.53 -6.28 11.27
CA GLY A 307 -0.47 -6.58 12.27
C GLY A 307 -0.95 -8.02 12.20
N VAL A 308 -1.89 -8.36 13.08
CA VAL A 308 -2.52 -9.69 13.11
C VAL A 308 -3.22 -10.01 11.78
N PRO A 309 -3.98 -9.10 11.13
CA PRO A 309 -4.67 -9.42 9.88
C PRO A 309 -3.72 -9.82 8.73
N GLU A 310 -2.57 -9.16 8.60
CA GLU A 310 -1.58 -9.53 7.58
C GLU A 310 -0.91 -10.87 7.90
N ILE A 311 -0.60 -11.14 9.18
CA ILE A 311 -0.03 -12.42 9.61
C ILE A 311 -0.99 -13.57 9.28
N THR A 312 -2.27 -13.44 9.64
CA THR A 312 -3.28 -14.48 9.39
C THR A 312 -3.63 -14.61 7.91
N ALA A 313 -3.50 -13.53 7.13
CA ALA A 313 -3.62 -13.57 5.67
C ALA A 313 -2.41 -14.21 4.96
N GLY A 314 -1.41 -14.69 5.71
CA GLY A 314 -0.25 -15.39 5.17
C GLY A 314 0.84 -14.49 4.62
N ALA A 315 0.86 -13.20 4.98
CA ALA A 315 1.86 -12.26 4.46
C ALA A 315 3.30 -12.53 4.94
N LEU A 316 3.50 -13.45 5.89
CA LEU A 316 4.84 -13.85 6.34
C LEU A 316 5.67 -14.54 5.24
N ASP A 317 5.02 -15.08 4.21
CA ASP A 317 5.66 -15.66 3.02
C ASP A 317 6.58 -14.69 2.26
N GLN A 318 6.43 -13.39 2.52
CA GLN A 318 7.20 -12.31 1.91
C GLN A 318 8.46 -11.91 2.69
N PHE A 319 8.69 -12.49 3.87
CA PHE A 319 9.73 -12.04 4.78
C PHE A 319 10.72 -13.17 5.09
N ASP A 320 11.96 -12.78 5.40
CA ASP A 320 12.97 -13.74 5.85
C ASP A 320 12.97 -13.89 7.37
N VAL A 321 12.48 -12.88 8.09
CA VAL A 321 12.44 -12.86 9.57
C VAL A 321 11.20 -12.13 10.09
N ILE A 322 10.58 -12.67 11.13
CA ILE A 322 9.62 -11.94 11.96
C ILE A 322 10.30 -11.43 13.23
N ILE A 323 10.09 -10.15 13.53
CA ILE A 323 10.56 -9.47 14.70
C ILE A 323 9.38 -9.24 15.65
N MET A 324 9.46 -9.88 16.82
CA MET A 324 8.52 -9.67 17.93
C MET A 324 9.13 -8.71 18.95
N PRO A 325 8.58 -7.49 19.11
CA PRO A 325 9.17 -6.46 19.96
C PRO A 325 8.89 -6.72 21.45
N GLY A 326 9.46 -5.86 22.30
CA GLY A 326 9.09 -5.77 23.72
C GLY A 326 7.62 -5.37 23.93
N GLY A 327 7.14 -5.46 25.18
CA GLY A 327 5.74 -5.25 25.53
C GLY A 327 5.25 -6.28 26.55
N SER A 328 4.14 -6.95 26.25
CA SER A 328 3.59 -8.03 27.08
C SER A 328 3.35 -9.27 26.22
N ALA A 329 4.12 -10.33 26.48
CA ALA A 329 4.12 -11.55 25.68
C ALA A 329 2.75 -12.24 25.69
N SER A 330 2.10 -12.34 26.86
CA SER A 330 0.76 -12.88 26.98
C SER A 330 -0.30 -12.05 26.24
N LYS A 331 -0.16 -10.71 26.20
CA LYS A 331 -1.05 -9.85 25.39
C LYS A 331 -0.75 -9.95 23.89
N GLN A 332 0.50 -10.16 23.49
CA GLN A 332 0.87 -10.44 22.10
C GLN A 332 0.23 -11.75 21.63
N ALA A 333 0.41 -12.83 22.40
CA ALA A 333 -0.23 -14.11 22.12
C ALA A 333 -1.76 -14.00 22.07
N LYS A 334 -2.37 -13.29 23.04
CA LYS A 334 -3.82 -13.04 23.05
C LYS A 334 -4.30 -12.28 21.80
N ALA A 335 -3.54 -11.28 21.36
CA ALA A 335 -3.90 -10.48 20.18
C ALA A 335 -3.75 -11.28 18.88
N LEU A 336 -2.67 -12.07 18.76
CA LEU A 336 -2.46 -12.98 17.63
C LEU A 336 -3.54 -14.07 17.54
N GLY A 337 -4.06 -14.51 18.68
CA GLY A 337 -4.99 -15.62 18.76
C GLY A 337 -4.35 -16.93 18.26
N THR A 338 -5.16 -17.99 18.17
CA THR A 338 -4.66 -19.31 17.76
C THR A 338 -4.06 -19.29 16.36
N ASP A 339 -4.72 -18.64 15.40
CA ASP A 339 -4.29 -18.67 14.00
C ASP A 339 -3.05 -17.79 13.76
N GLY A 340 -2.96 -16.62 14.38
CA GLY A 340 -1.76 -15.79 14.30
C GLY A 340 -0.55 -16.46 14.93
N CYS A 341 -0.72 -17.09 16.11
CA CYS A 341 0.34 -17.86 16.74
C CYS A 341 0.78 -19.03 15.86
N ARG A 342 -0.17 -19.78 15.27
CA ARG A 342 0.12 -20.89 14.36
C ARG A 342 0.87 -20.42 13.11
N ALA A 343 0.47 -19.29 12.52
CA ALA A 343 1.13 -18.71 11.35
C ALA A 343 2.60 -18.38 11.61
N ILE A 344 2.92 -17.79 12.78
CA ILE A 344 4.30 -17.51 13.17
C ILE A 344 5.10 -18.81 13.38
N VAL A 345 4.51 -19.81 14.06
CA VAL A 345 5.19 -21.09 14.28
C VAL A 345 5.48 -21.81 12.97
N ASN A 346 4.52 -21.85 12.04
CA ASN A 346 4.71 -22.46 10.72
C ASN A 346 5.78 -21.72 9.92
N PHE A 347 5.73 -20.39 9.89
CA PHE A 347 6.76 -19.58 9.23
C PHE A 347 8.18 -19.94 9.69
N VAL A 348 8.38 -20.12 10.99
CA VAL A 348 9.70 -20.52 11.53
C VAL A 348 10.06 -21.96 11.18
N LYS A 349 9.11 -22.89 11.24
CA LYS A 349 9.32 -24.29 10.83
C LYS A 349 9.69 -24.42 9.35
N ASP A 350 9.15 -23.53 8.52
CA ASP A 350 9.40 -23.49 7.07
C ASP A 350 10.71 -22.75 6.72
N GLY A 351 11.54 -22.41 7.71
CA GLY A 351 12.87 -21.83 7.54
C GLY A 351 12.95 -20.31 7.74
N GLY A 352 11.84 -19.66 8.08
CA GLY A 352 11.80 -18.25 8.45
C GLY A 352 12.51 -17.98 9.77
N GLY A 353 13.21 -16.85 9.85
CA GLY A 353 13.87 -16.39 11.08
C GLY A 353 12.88 -15.86 12.12
N TYR A 354 13.21 -15.98 13.39
CA TYR A 354 12.50 -15.32 14.49
C TYR A 354 13.47 -14.49 15.33
N ALA A 355 13.16 -13.21 15.52
CA ALA A 355 13.90 -12.33 16.42
C ALA A 355 12.96 -11.76 17.51
N GLY A 356 13.12 -12.23 18.74
CA GLY A 356 12.34 -11.77 19.89
C GLY A 356 13.12 -10.81 20.77
N PHE A 357 12.54 -9.65 21.11
CA PHE A 357 13.13 -8.69 22.04
C PHE A 357 12.28 -8.57 23.30
N CYS A 358 12.88 -8.73 24.49
CA CYS A 358 12.18 -8.65 25.79
C CYS A 358 10.94 -9.56 25.82
N ALA A 359 9.73 -9.01 25.82
CA ALA A 359 8.49 -9.78 25.75
C ALA A 359 8.42 -10.70 24.52
N GLY A 360 8.92 -10.26 23.37
CA GLY A 360 8.98 -11.10 22.18
C GLY A 360 9.92 -12.31 22.34
N ALA A 361 10.95 -12.21 23.19
CA ALA A 361 11.79 -13.37 23.53
C ALA A 361 11.03 -14.35 24.44
N TYR A 362 10.28 -13.85 25.42
CA TYR A 362 9.42 -14.69 26.26
C TYR A 362 8.31 -15.38 25.46
N LEU A 363 7.77 -14.70 24.44
CA LEU A 363 6.78 -15.27 23.52
C LEU A 363 7.30 -16.51 22.79
N ALA A 364 8.59 -16.59 22.48
CA ALA A 364 9.19 -17.75 21.80
C ALA A 364 9.43 -18.96 22.72
N SER A 365 9.50 -18.76 24.04
CA SER A 365 9.86 -19.80 25.01
C SER A 365 8.90 -21.00 25.05
N ASN A 366 9.24 -22.06 25.80
CA ASN A 366 8.43 -23.28 25.91
C ASN A 366 7.61 -23.37 27.20
N ASN A 367 7.60 -22.31 28.01
CA ASN A 367 7.26 -22.39 29.42
C ASN A 367 5.85 -21.99 29.83
N TYR A 368 5.15 -21.31 28.94
CA TYR A 368 3.86 -20.71 29.24
C TYR A 368 2.81 -21.24 28.26
N ASP A 369 1.57 -21.40 28.69
CA ASP A 369 0.50 -21.91 27.81
C ASP A 369 0.24 -20.99 26.60
N TRP A 370 0.51 -19.70 26.75
CA TRP A 370 0.41 -18.70 25.70
C TRP A 370 1.66 -18.58 24.82
N SER A 371 2.77 -19.25 25.17
CA SER A 371 4.02 -19.16 24.42
C SER A 371 3.96 -19.97 23.11
N LEU A 372 4.76 -19.55 22.13
CA LEU A 372 4.80 -20.16 20.80
C LEU A 372 5.57 -21.48 20.77
N LYS A 373 6.37 -21.77 21.80
CA LYS A 373 7.18 -23.01 21.90
C LYS A 373 8.12 -23.18 20.70
N ILE A 374 8.70 -22.07 20.24
CA ILE A 374 9.65 -22.04 19.11
C ILE A 374 11.05 -22.47 19.58
N ILE A 375 11.44 -22.03 20.78
CA ILE A 375 12.71 -22.41 21.40
C ILE A 375 12.46 -23.32 22.60
N ASP A 376 13.25 -24.39 22.74
CA ASP A 376 13.22 -25.26 23.92
C ASP A 376 14.00 -24.62 25.08
N ALA A 377 13.50 -23.48 25.55
CA ALA A 377 14.13 -22.69 26.59
C ALA A 377 13.17 -22.40 27.74
N ARG A 378 13.68 -22.59 28.96
CA ARG A 378 12.95 -22.31 30.21
C ARG A 378 13.32 -20.93 30.79
N VAL A 379 12.36 -20.01 30.83
CA VAL A 379 12.43 -18.78 31.65
C VAL A 379 12.46 -19.13 33.15
N ILE A 380 13.57 -18.78 33.81
CA ILE A 380 13.86 -19.06 35.23
C ILE A 380 13.54 -17.90 36.18
N ASP A 381 13.71 -16.65 35.74
CA ASP A 381 13.38 -15.46 36.52
C ASP A 381 11.88 -15.18 36.41
N ARG A 382 11.12 -15.75 37.35
CA ARG A 382 9.67 -15.65 37.42
C ARG A 382 9.34 -14.81 38.65
N LYS A 383 8.78 -13.62 38.42
CA LYS A 383 8.15 -12.82 39.48
C LYS A 383 6.79 -13.34 39.85
#